data_AF-A0A932LG67-F1
#
_entry.id   AF-A0A932LG67-F1
#
_cell.length_a   1.000
_cell.length_b   1.000
_cell.length_c   1.000
_cell.angle_alpha   90.00
_cell.angle_beta   90.00
_cell.angle_gamma   90.00
#
_symmetry.space_group_name_H-M   'P 1'
#
loop_
_entity.id
_entity.type
_entity.pdbx_description
1 polymer ?
#
loop_
_entity_poly.entity_id
_entity_poly.type
_entity_poly.pdbx_seq_one_letter_code
_entity_poly.pdbx_strand_id
1 'polypeptide(L)'
;MAIRRTMHDIRTLSGRVDRIANSYMAYMQITCLEMEKARKGKEKESALQRLQTLDARLCQIEAEKAALVRALAEHGAARAAARANGGSQPAPAPVASGIKLRY
;
A
#
# COMPACT_ATOMS: atom_id res chain seq x y z
N MET A 1 27.15 -69.74 -32.80
CA MET A 1 25.73 -69.49 -32.47
C MET A 1 25.54 -68.03 -32.14
N ALA A 2 24.76 -67.30 -32.95
CA ALA A 2 24.54 -65.87 -32.76
C ALA A 2 23.49 -65.62 -31.67
N ILE A 3 23.82 -64.80 -30.68
CA ILE A 3 22.90 -64.37 -29.61
C ILE A 3 21.85 -63.46 -30.23
N ARG A 4 20.61 -63.95 -30.36
CA ARG A 4 19.47 -63.17 -30.86
C ARG A 4 19.06 -62.14 -29.80
N ARG A 5 19.37 -60.87 -30.03
CA ARG A 5 18.78 -59.73 -29.28
C ARG A 5 17.31 -59.63 -29.67
N THR A 6 16.41 -59.76 -28.70
CA THR A 6 14.96 -59.67 -28.96
C THR A 6 14.50 -58.21 -28.91
N MET A 7 13.32 -57.89 -29.48
CA MET A 7 12.75 -56.54 -29.39
C MET A 7 12.53 -56.05 -27.95
N HIS A 8 12.49 -56.96 -26.98
CA HIS A 8 12.40 -56.66 -25.55
C HIS A 8 13.69 -56.03 -24.98
N ASP A 9 14.84 -56.24 -25.65
CA ASP A 9 16.13 -55.63 -25.28
C ASP A 9 16.30 -54.20 -25.84
N ILE A 10 15.44 -53.79 -26.78
CA ILE A 10 15.38 -52.40 -27.27
C ILE A 10 14.50 -51.58 -26.32
N ARG A 11 14.80 -51.61 -25.02
CA ARG A 11 14.36 -50.53 -24.12
C ARG A 11 15.22 -49.33 -24.48
N THR A 12 14.74 -48.55 -25.44
CA THR A 12 15.39 -47.32 -25.88
C THR A 12 15.76 -46.48 -24.66
N LEU A 13 17.01 -46.00 -24.62
CA LEU A 13 17.48 -44.99 -23.65
C LEU A 13 16.57 -43.75 -23.59
N SER A 14 15.64 -43.61 -24.53
CA SER A 14 14.56 -42.63 -24.59
C SER A 14 13.76 -42.46 -23.30
N GLY A 15 13.64 -43.49 -22.45
CA GLY A 15 12.90 -43.41 -21.18
C GLY A 15 13.72 -42.91 -19.99
N ARG A 16 15.05 -42.76 -20.16
CA ARG A 16 16.01 -42.52 -19.07
C ARG A 16 16.85 -41.26 -19.29
N VAL A 17 16.35 -40.31 -20.08
CA VAL A 17 16.96 -38.98 -20.20
C VAL A 17 16.34 -38.12 -19.12
N ASP A 18 17.09 -37.94 -18.03
CA ASP A 18 16.75 -37.00 -16.97
C ASP A 18 16.45 -35.63 -17.59
N ARG A 19 15.42 -34.91 -17.14
CA ARG A 19 15.00 -33.64 -17.78
C ARG A 19 16.12 -32.59 -17.78
N ILE A 20 17.07 -32.74 -16.86
CA ILE A 20 18.29 -31.92 -16.73
C ILE A 20 19.39 -32.33 -17.73
N ALA A 21 19.40 -33.59 -18.19
CA ALA A 21 20.37 -34.08 -19.17
C ALA A 21 20.13 -33.55 -20.60
N ASN A 22 18.96 -32.96 -20.85
CA ASN A 22 18.64 -32.33 -22.13
C ASN A 22 18.83 -30.82 -22.02
N SER A 23 20.05 -30.36 -22.32
CA SER A 23 20.47 -28.94 -22.24
C SER A 23 19.49 -27.98 -22.92
N TYR A 24 18.88 -28.40 -24.04
CA TYR A 24 17.86 -27.62 -24.74
C TYR A 24 16.62 -27.33 -23.87
N MET A 25 16.14 -28.31 -23.09
CA MET A 25 14.98 -28.14 -22.21
C MET A 25 15.29 -27.19 -21.06
N ALA A 26 16.51 -27.26 -20.51
CA ALA A 26 16.96 -26.33 -19.48
C ALA A 26 17.02 -24.89 -20.01
N TYR A 27 17.58 -24.67 -21.20
CA TYR A 27 17.59 -23.34 -21.82
C TYR A 27 16.19 -22.78 -22.05
N MET A 28 15.25 -23.60 -22.54
CA MET A 28 13.86 -23.17 -22.72
C MET A 28 13.21 -22.77 -21.39
N GLN A 29 13.42 -23.54 -20.32
CA GLN A 29 12.92 -23.19 -18.99
C GLN A 29 13.51 -21.87 -18.49
N ILE A 30 14.81 -21.63 -18.71
CA ILE A 30 15.47 -20.36 -18.38
C ILE A 30 14.81 -19.21 -19.13
N THR A 31 14.60 -19.33 -20.45
CA THR A 31 13.95 -18.28 -21.23
C THR A 31 12.53 -17.98 -20.71
N CYS A 32 11.75 -19.00 -20.36
CA CYS A 32 10.43 -18.79 -19.77
C CYS A 32 10.49 -18.01 -18.44
N LEU A 33 11.44 -18.36 -17.57
CA LEU A 33 11.66 -17.67 -16.30
C LEU A 33 12.14 -16.22 -16.50
N GLU A 34 12.98 -15.97 -17.50
CA GLU A 34 13.43 -14.62 -17.86
C GLU A 34 12.26 -13.75 -18.33
N MET A 35 11.38 -14.29 -19.18
CA MET A 35 10.18 -13.60 -19.63
C MET A 35 9.22 -13.31 -18.48
N GLU A 36 9.03 -14.27 -17.57
CA GLU A 36 8.20 -14.07 -16.40
C GLU A 36 8.78 -12.99 -15.47
N LYS A 37 10.09 -13.03 -15.22
CA LYS A 37 10.79 -12.01 -14.42
C LYS A 37 10.62 -10.63 -15.03
N ALA A 38 10.75 -10.49 -16.35
CA ALA A 38 10.56 -9.21 -17.04
C ALA A 38 9.12 -8.69 -16.87
N ARG A 39 8.11 -9.56 -17.02
CA ARG A 39 6.70 -9.21 -16.80
C ARG A 39 6.44 -8.77 -15.36
N LYS A 40 6.93 -9.55 -14.39
CA LYS A 40 6.81 -9.23 -12.95
C LYS A 40 7.56 -7.96 -12.57
N GLY A 41 8.67 -7.67 -13.24
CA GLY A 41 9.39 -6.40 -13.10
C GLY A 41 8.51 -5.19 -13.43
N LYS A 42 7.78 -5.24 -14.55
CA LYS A 42 6.84 -4.17 -14.94
C LYS A 42 5.68 -4.01 -13.95
N GLU A 43 5.11 -5.13 -13.50
CA GLU A 43 4.07 -5.12 -12.47
C GLU A 43 4.56 -4.47 -11.16
N LYS A 44 5.80 -4.80 -10.74
CA LYS A 44 6.45 -4.22 -9.57
C LYS A 44 6.66 -2.71 -9.74
N GLU A 45 7.15 -2.26 -10.89
CA GLU A 45 7.37 -0.83 -11.15
C GLU A 45 6.07 -0.03 -11.05
N SER A 46 4.99 -0.52 -11.67
CA SER A 46 3.65 0.08 -11.54
C SER A 46 3.15 0.10 -10.10
N ALA A 47 3.42 -0.95 -9.31
CA ALA A 47 3.07 -0.98 -7.89
C ALA A 47 3.87 0.04 -7.07
N LEU A 48 5.16 0.20 -7.37
CA LEU A 48 6.02 1.19 -6.69
C LEU A 48 5.58 2.63 -6.98
N GLN A 49 5.19 2.95 -8.21
CA GLN A 49 4.65 4.27 -8.54
C GLN A 49 3.38 4.59 -7.75
N ARG A 50 2.48 3.61 -7.60
CA ARG A 50 1.29 3.74 -6.76
C ARG A 50 1.65 3.96 -5.30
N LEU A 51 2.63 3.23 -4.77
CA LEU A 51 3.10 3.37 -3.39
C LEU A 51 3.70 4.77 -3.15
N GLN A 52 4.53 5.27 -4.06
CA GLN A 52 5.07 6.63 -3.99
C GLN A 52 3.97 7.70 -3.97
N THR A 53 2.89 7.50 -4.72
CA THR A 53 1.75 8.41 -4.74
C THR A 53 1.01 8.41 -3.39
N LEU A 54 0.84 7.22 -2.79
CA LEU A 54 0.26 7.09 -1.46
C LEU A 54 1.13 7.75 -0.40
N ASP A 55 2.44 7.50 -0.41
CA ASP A 55 3.38 8.10 0.53
C ASP A 55 3.36 9.63 0.45
N ALA A 56 3.34 10.19 -0.76
CA ALA A 56 3.22 11.62 -0.98
C ALA A 56 1.91 12.17 -0.37
N ARG A 57 0.78 11.48 -0.57
CA ARG A 57 -0.51 11.89 0.02
C ARG A 57 -0.49 11.81 1.54
N LEU A 58 0.11 10.77 2.12
CA LEU A 58 0.25 10.64 3.58
C LEU A 58 1.08 11.78 4.17
N CYS A 59 2.18 12.17 3.51
CA CYS A 59 2.98 13.32 3.93
C CYS A 59 2.16 14.63 3.90
N GLN A 60 1.36 14.83 2.85
CA GLN A 60 0.46 15.99 2.76
C GLN A 60 -0.57 16.00 3.88
N ILE A 61 -1.18 14.85 4.20
CA ILE A 61 -2.15 14.72 5.30
C ILE A 61 -1.52 15.14 6.63
N GLU A 62 -0.31 14.68 6.93
CA GLU A 62 0.37 15.06 8.17
C GLU A 62 0.71 16.56 8.21
N ALA A 63 1.08 17.16 7.07
CA ALA A 63 1.28 18.61 6.98
C ALA A 63 -0.03 19.39 7.19
N GLU A 64 -1.13 18.97 6.56
CA GLU A 64 -2.47 19.54 6.74
C GLU A 64 -2.92 19.46 8.20
N LYS A 65 -2.75 18.29 8.83
CA LYS A 65 -3.05 18.07 10.25
C LYS A 65 -2.23 18.98 11.16
N ALA A 66 -0.92 19.12 10.90
CA ALA A 66 -0.07 20.03 11.67
C ALA A 66 -0.48 21.49 11.50
N ALA A 67 -0.94 21.89 10.30
CA ALA A 67 -1.50 23.23 10.07
C ALA A 67 -2.79 23.45 10.86
N LEU A 68 -3.72 22.48 10.86
CA LEU A 68 -4.96 22.55 11.62
C LEU A 68 -4.71 22.65 13.13
N VAL A 69 -3.78 21.85 13.66
CA VAL A 69 -3.42 21.92 15.09
C VAL A 69 -2.85 23.30 15.46
N ARG A 70 -2.01 23.89 14.62
CA ARG A 70 -1.48 25.25 14.84
C ARG A 70 -2.59 26.29 14.83
N ALA A 71 -3.48 26.25 13.83
CA ALA A 71 -4.62 27.17 13.74
C ALA A 71 -5.53 27.07 14.98
N LEU A 72 -5.79 25.86 15.48
CA LEU A 72 -6.56 25.66 16.71
C LEU A 72 -5.86 26.24 17.94
N ALA A 73 -4.54 26.08 18.05
CA ALA A 73 -3.76 26.66 19.14
C ALA A 73 -3.79 28.19 19.10
N GLU A 74 -3.64 28.80 17.92
CA GLU A 74 -3.73 30.25 17.72
C GLU A 74 -5.12 30.79 18.06
N HIS A 75 -6.19 30.13 17.60
CA HIS A 75 -7.56 30.50 17.96
C HIS A 75 -7.82 30.35 19.46
N GLY A 76 -7.31 29.29 20.10
CA GLY A 76 -7.39 29.10 21.54
C GLY A 76 -6.66 30.21 22.32
N ALA A 77 -5.45 30.56 21.89
CA ALA A 77 -4.65 31.63 22.46
C ALA A 77 -5.32 33.00 22.29
N ALA A 78 -5.85 33.31 21.10
CA ALA A 78 -6.59 34.54 20.83
C ALA A 78 -7.84 34.66 21.72
N ARG A 79 -8.58 33.55 21.92
CA ARG A 79 -9.74 33.51 22.81
C ARG A 79 -9.36 33.69 24.28
N ALA A 80 -8.23 33.12 24.71
CA ALA A 80 -7.71 33.31 26.07
C ALA A 80 -7.26 34.76 26.29
N ALA A 81 -6.56 35.37 25.33
CA ALA A 81 -6.14 36.76 25.38
C ALA A 81 -7.35 37.72 25.39
N ALA A 82 -8.38 37.46 24.59
CA ALA A 82 -9.61 38.25 24.60
C ALA A 82 -10.34 38.16 25.96
N ARG A 83 -10.33 36.99 26.62
CA ARG A 83 -10.87 36.82 27.98
C ARG A 83 -10.04 37.55 29.04
N ALA A 84 -8.71 37.56 28.90
CA ALA A 84 -7.82 38.26 29.82
C ALA A 84 -7.92 39.79 29.68
N ASN A 85 -8.07 40.29 28.45
CA ASN A 85 -8.22 41.72 28.16
C ASN A 85 -9.66 42.22 28.38
N GLY A 86 -10.66 41.34 28.35
CA GLY A 86 -12.06 41.63 28.67
C GLY A 86 -12.35 41.75 30.18
N GLY A 87 -11.40 42.27 30.95
CA GLY A 87 -11.56 42.50 32.38
C GLY A 87 -12.76 43.39 32.70
N SER A 88 -13.69 42.82 33.49
CA SER A 88 -14.81 43.45 34.20
C SER A 88 -15.85 44.22 33.38
N GLN A 89 -16.84 43.50 32.86
CA GLN A 89 -18.22 44.01 32.84
C GLN A 89 -19.07 43.08 33.72
N PRO A 90 -19.68 43.57 34.81
CA PRO A 90 -20.52 42.74 35.65
C PRO A 90 -21.74 42.30 34.82
N ALA A 91 -21.99 41.00 34.80
CA ALA A 91 -23.14 40.42 34.11
C ALA A 91 -24.45 41.04 34.63
N PRO A 92 -25.39 41.46 33.77
CA PRO A 92 -26.74 41.79 34.21
C PRO A 92 -27.42 40.49 34.69
N ALA A 93 -28.13 40.59 35.81
CA ALA A 93 -28.81 39.49 36.49
C ALA A 93 -29.73 38.67 35.54
N PRO A 94 -29.92 37.36 35.81
CA PRO A 94 -30.72 36.50 34.95
C PRO A 94 -32.19 36.88 35.09
N VAL A 95 -32.76 37.51 34.06
CA VAL A 95 -34.20 37.74 33.96
C VAL A 95 -34.83 36.43 33.49
N ALA A 96 -35.54 35.75 34.39
CA ALA A 96 -36.26 34.52 34.09
C ALA A 96 -37.41 34.80 33.10
N SER A 97 -37.20 34.52 31.81
CA SER A 97 -38.27 34.48 30.82
C SER A 97 -38.64 33.03 30.52
N GLY A 98 -39.78 32.62 31.08
CA GLY A 98 -40.35 31.28 30.89
C GLY A 98 -40.69 31.01 29.43
N ILE A 99 -40.29 29.83 28.94
CA ILE A 99 -40.59 29.35 27.59
C ILE A 99 -42.04 28.84 27.59
N LYS A 100 -42.94 29.49 26.85
CA LYS A 100 -44.31 28.99 26.60
C LYS A 100 -44.30 28.07 25.37
N LEU A 101 -44.38 26.76 25.61
CA LEU A 101 -44.72 25.78 24.59
C LEU A 101 -46.23 25.84 24.33
N ARG A 102 -46.61 25.99 23.05
CA ARG A 102 -47.99 25.81 22.59
C ARG A 102 -48.13 24.39 22.06
N TYR A 103 -49.15 23.70 22.54
CA TYR A 103 -49.63 22.42 22.00
C TYR A 103 -50.31 22.62 20.66
#